data_AF-A0A1H0XN47-F1
#
_entry.id   AF-A0A1H0XN47-F1
#
_cell.length_a   1.000
_cell.length_b   1.000
_cell.length_c   1.000
_cell.angle_alpha   90.00
_cell.angle_beta   90.00
_cell.angle_gamma   90.00
#
_symmetry.space_group_name_H-M   'P 1'
#
loop_
_entity.id
_entity.type
_entity.pdbx_description
1 polymer ?
#
loop_
_entity_poly.entity_id
_entity_poly.type
_entity_poly.pdbx_seq_one_letter_code
_entity_poly.pdbx_strand_id
1 'polypeptide(L)' 'MSIERPPAVPREWCPDCGEEMLFSGTQSAGYAQFFCEHCRYRRDTFVGVATVEEAQADGSETGGSESGAD' A
#
# COMPACT_ATOMS: atom_id res chain seq x y z
N MET A 1 11.31 -4.31 -1.25
CA MET A 1 10.52 -3.78 -0.13
C MET A 1 9.08 -4.16 -0.41
N SER A 2 8.57 -5.19 0.27
CA SER A 2 7.17 -5.59 0.15
C SER A 2 6.38 -4.74 1.14
N ILE A 3 5.48 -3.90 0.63
CA ILE A 3 4.57 -3.15 1.49
C ILE A 3 3.59 -4.17 2.06
N GLU A 4 3.49 -4.27 3.38
CA GLU A 4 2.49 -5.12 4.00
C GLU A 4 1.10 -4.58 3.65
N ARG A 5 0.25 -5.46 3.12
CA ARG A 5 -1.11 -5.12 2.74
C ARG A 5 -1.94 -4.92 4.01
N PRO A 6 -2.57 -3.74 4.23
CA PRO A 6 -3.46 -3.54 5.37
C PRO A 6 -4.59 -4.57 5.37
N PRO A 7 -5.08 -5.01 6.53
CA PRO A 7 -6.14 -6.03 6.62
C PRO A 7 -7.45 -5.60 5.95
N ALA A 8 -7.69 -4.29 5.83
CA ALA A 8 -8.84 -3.71 5.16
C ALA A 8 -8.74 -3.72 3.61
N VAL A 9 -7.55 -3.96 3.05
CA VAL A 9 -7.34 -4.02 1.60
C VAL A 9 -7.57 -5.47 1.13
N PRO A 10 -8.56 -5.72 0.25
CA PRO A 10 -8.85 -7.07 -0.22
C PRO A 10 -7.71 -7.61 -1.10
N ARG A 11 -7.68 -8.94 -1.22
CA ARG A 11 -6.88 -9.62 -2.25
C ARG A 11 -7.51 -9.33 -3.62
N GLU A 12 -6.67 -9.16 -4.63
CA GLU A 12 -7.08 -8.98 -6.03
C GLU A 12 -6.38 -10.01 -6.90
N TRP A 13 -7.04 -10.39 -8.00
CA TRP A 13 -6.54 -11.39 -8.95
C TRP A 13 -6.45 -10.82 -10.35
N CYS A 14 -5.40 -11.24 -11.07
CA CYS A 14 -5.18 -10.80 -12.44
C CYS A 14 -6.25 -11.38 -13.35
N PRO A 15 -6.98 -10.56 -14.14
CA PRO A 15 -8.01 -11.06 -15.04
C PRO A 15 -7.45 -11.87 -16.23
N ASP A 16 -6.16 -11.70 -16.55
CA ASP A 16 -5.51 -12.37 -17.68
C ASP A 16 -4.95 -13.75 -17.32
N CYS A 17 -4.23 -13.89 -16.21
CA CYS A 17 -3.59 -15.15 -15.80
C CYS A 17 -4.21 -15.82 -14.57
N GLY A 18 -5.06 -15.14 -13.82
CA GLY A 18 -5.68 -15.66 -12.59
C GLY A 18 -4.77 -15.71 -11.36
N GLU A 19 -3.53 -15.20 -11.42
CA GLU A 19 -2.64 -15.13 -10.26
C GLU A 19 -3.01 -14.01 -9.27
N GLU A 20 -2.70 -14.21 -7.99
CA GLU A 20 -2.86 -13.18 -6.95
C GLU A 20 -1.96 -11.98 -7.28
N MET A 21 -2.55 -10.79 -7.30
CA MET A 21 -1.83 -9.56 -7.57
C MET A 21 -1.16 -9.04 -6.29
N LEU A 22 0.05 -8.51 -6.43
CA LEU A 22 0.77 -7.89 -5.33
C LEU A 22 0.25 -6.49 -5.06
N PHE A 23 -0.01 -6.21 -3.78
CA PHE A 23 -0.29 -4.87 -3.30
C PHE A 23 0.97 -4.00 -3.40
N SER A 24 0.86 -2.89 -4.12
CA SER A 24 1.95 -1.95 -4.38
C SER A 24 1.85 -0.66 -3.55
N GLY A 25 0.78 -0.50 -2.77
CA GLY A 25 0.54 0.67 -1.94
C GLY A 25 -0.84 1.30 -2.20
N THR A 26 -1.15 2.33 -1.42
CA THR A 26 -2.38 3.13 -1.55
C THR A 26 -2.05 4.55 -2.02
N GLN A 27 -2.99 5.17 -2.73
CA GLN A 27 -2.95 6.57 -3.14
C GLN A 27 -3.82 7.43 -2.20
N SER A 28 -3.49 8.71 -2.05
CA SER A 28 -4.22 9.65 -1.17
C SER A 28 -5.70 9.80 -1.51
N ALA A 29 -6.11 9.43 -2.73
CA ALA A 29 -7.51 9.43 -3.17
C ALA A 29 -8.32 8.19 -2.72
N GLY A 30 -7.75 7.28 -1.92
CA GLY A 30 -8.45 6.09 -1.44
C GLY A 30 -8.36 4.87 -2.37
N TYR A 31 -7.34 4.82 -3.24
CA TYR A 31 -7.16 3.73 -4.21
C TYR A 31 -5.97 2.85 -3.81
N ALA A 32 -6.20 1.53 -3.75
CA ALA A 32 -5.15 0.53 -3.60
C ALA A 32 -4.64 0.13 -4.98
N GLN A 33 -3.31 0.08 -5.12
CA GLN A 33 -2.63 -0.31 -6.34
C GLN A 33 -2.24 -1.79 -6.27
N PHE A 34 -2.58 -2.52 -7.32
CA PHE A 34 -2.25 -3.93 -7.48
C PHE A 34 -1.44 -4.16 -8.75
N PHE A 35 -0.48 -5.06 -8.67
CA PHE A 35 0.42 -5.41 -9.75
C PHE A 35 0.56 -6.92 -9.89
N CYS A 36 0.31 -7.42 -11.09
CA CYS A 36 0.60 -8.81 -11.43
C CYS A 36 2.05 -8.93 -11.91
N GLU A 37 2.88 -9.71 -11.21
CA GLU A 37 4.29 -9.89 -11.58
C GLU A 37 4.45 -10.67 -12.90
N HIS A 38 3.51 -11.56 -13.21
CA HIS A 38 3.56 -12.39 -14.41
C HIS A 38 3.16 -11.64 -15.67
N CYS A 39 1.96 -11.06 -15.70
CA CYS A 39 1.43 -10.33 -16.86
C CYS A 39 1.89 -8.88 -16.95
N ARG A 40 2.54 -8.35 -15.90
CA ARG A 40 2.85 -6.93 -15.73
C ARG A 40 1.60 -6.02 -15.73
N TYR A 41 0.42 -6.61 -15.55
CA TYR A 41 -0.86 -5.91 -15.49
C TYR A 41 -1.00 -5.11 -14.20
N ARG A 42 -1.55 -3.89 -14.29
CA ARG A 42 -1.77 -2.97 -13.17
C ARG A 42 -3.25 -2.67 -13.03
N ARG A 43 -3.72 -2.61 -11.79
CA ARG A 43 -5.10 -2.31 -11.46
C ARG A 43 -5.20 -1.46 -10.21
N ASP A 44 -6.04 -0.43 -10.27
CA ASP A 44 -6.38 0.44 -9.16
C ASP A 44 -7.79 0.10 -8.67
N THR A 45 -7.92 -0.20 -7.38
CA THR A 45 -9.21 -0.53 -6.77
C THR A 45 -9.50 0.44 -5.63
N PHE A 46 -10.67 1.08 -5.67
CA PHE A 46 -11.09 2.01 -4.62
C PHE A 46 -11.40 1.22 -3.34
N VAL A 47 -10.65 1.53 -2.27
CA VAL A 47 -10.76 0.90 -0.95
C VAL A 47 -11.25 1.88 0.13
N GLY A 48 -11.41 3.16 -0.21
CA GLY A 48 -11.92 4.19 0.67
C GLY A 48 -10.81 4.90 1.46
N VAL A 49 -11.06 6.17 1.79
CA VAL A 49 -10.06 7.06 2.41
C VAL A 49 -9.67 6.65 3.83
N ALA A 50 -10.58 6.05 4.61
CA ALA A 50 -10.26 5.56 5.95
C ALA A 50 -9.18 4.46 5.95
N THR A 51 -9.14 3.63 4.89
CA THR A 51 -8.14 2.56 4.76
C THR A 51 -6.75 3.07 4.38
N VAL A 52 -6.64 4.29 3.84
CA VAL A 52 -5.35 4.88 3.45
C VAL A 52 -4.68 5.64 4.60
N GLU A 53 -5.46 6.12 5.58
CA GLU A 53 -4.91 6.70 6.81
C GLU A 53 -4.14 5.65 7.63
N GLU A 54 -4.68 4.43 7.77
CA GLU A 54 -3.97 3.34 8.44
C GLU A 54 -2.71 2.89 7.69
N ALA A 55 -2.74 2.88 6.36
CA ALA A 55 -1.59 2.49 5.54
C ALA A 55 -0.45 3.53 5.53
N GLN A 56 -0.76 4.81 5.80
CA GLN A 56 0.21 5.91 5.77
C GLN A 56 0.73 6.29 7.16
N ALA A 57 0.05 5.83 8.23
CA ALA A 57 0.44 6.09 9.62
C ALA A 57 1.73 5.36 10.06
N ASP A 58 2.17 4.32 9.35
CA ASP A 58 3.41 3.56 9.66
C ASP A 58 4.67 4.17 9.01
N GLY A 59 4.68 5.49 8.75
CA GLY A 59 5.73 6.14 7.95
C GLY A 59 6.14 7.54 8.39
N SER A 60 5.74 8.01 9.56
CA SER A 60 6.19 9.31 10.08
C SER A 60 6.33 9.28 11.59
N GLU A 61 7.47 9.80 12.07
CA GLU A 61 7.88 10.00 13.48
C GLU A 61 8.51 8.75 14.13
N THR A 62 9.83 8.68 14.29
CA THR A 62 10.59 9.53 15.23
C THR A 62 11.93 10.02 14.68
N GLY A 63 11.99 11.28 14.25
CA GLY A 63 13.24 12.03 14.16
C GLY A 63 13.64 12.53 15.55
N GLY A 64 14.32 11.69 16.34
CA GLY A 64 14.93 12.10 17.60
C GLY A 64 16.22 12.88 17.31
N SER A 65 16.14 14.21 17.26
CA SER A 65 17.31 15.08 17.31
C SER A 65 17.38 15.73 18.69
N GLU A 66 17.99 15.03 19.64
CA GLU A 66 18.48 15.64 20.88
C GLU A 66 19.97 15.94 20.71
N SER A 67 20.31 17.22 20.62
CA SER A 67 21.69 17.71 20.64
C SER A 67 21.71 18.95 21.52
N GLY A 68 21.89 18.73 22.83
CA GLY A 68 22.18 19.77 23.80
C GLY A 68 23.39 19.31 24.63
N ALA A 69 24.58 19.76 24.25
CA ALA A 69 25.79 19.64 25.05
C ALA A 69 26.00 20.98 25.79
N ASP A 70 26.14 20.90 27.11
CA ASP A 70 26.67 21.96 27.98
C ASP A 70 28.08 21.54 28.43
#